data_AF-A0AAV2S7L8-F1
#
_entry.id   AF-A0AAV2S7L8-F1
#
_cell.length_a   1.000
_cell.length_b   1.000
_cell.length_c   1.000
_cell.angle_alpha   90.00
_cell.angle_beta   90.00
_cell.angle_gamma   90.00
#
_symmetry.space_group_name_H-M   'P 1'
#
loop_
_entity.id
_entity.type
_entity.pdbx_description
1 polymer ?
#
loop_
_entity_poly.entity_id
_entity_poly.type
_entity_poly.pdbx_seq_one_letter_code
_entity_poly.pdbx_strand_id
1 'polypeptide(L)'
;GSFWINAHIEAGKFLWQRSNKTLDSNTRLRTTGQPGDLDSPGDCLSLLVSEDDLEYYPGLPYNPHDCSDNQHYPLCERILQDTQQLLKDPLLVLEETISINIAKMENNVHLILDTIDKSISAH
;
A
#
# COMPACT_ATOMS: atom_id res chain seq x y z
N GLY A 1 7.18 18.98 -14.36
CA GLY A 1 6.21 19.52 -13.40
C GLY A 1 6.30 18.71 -12.12
N SER A 2 6.12 19.34 -10.96
CA SER A 2 6.26 18.66 -9.66
C SER A 2 5.06 18.92 -8.77
N PHE A 3 4.86 18.01 -7.83
CA PHE A 3 3.68 17.98 -6.98
C PHE A 3 4.07 18.02 -5.51
N TRP A 4 3.42 18.85 -4.71
CA TRP A 4 3.59 18.82 -3.26
C TRP A 4 3.13 17.48 -2.71
N ILE A 5 3.96 16.88 -1.86
CA ILE A 5 3.54 15.76 -1.02
C ILE A 5 3.38 16.25 0.43
N ASN A 6 2.59 15.55 1.21
CA ASN A 6 2.26 15.92 2.59
C ASN A 6 3.41 15.62 3.58
N ALA A 7 4.61 16.08 3.28
CA ALA A 7 5.82 15.82 4.04
C ALA A 7 6.75 17.04 4.09
N HIS A 8 7.51 17.17 5.17
CA HIS A 8 8.45 18.27 5.43
C HIS A 8 9.78 17.76 5.99
N ILE A 9 10.79 18.63 5.99
CA ILE A 9 12.09 18.39 6.61
C ILE A 9 12.10 18.95 8.02
N GLU A 10 12.46 18.11 8.99
CA GLU A 10 12.68 18.53 10.37
C GLU A 10 13.90 17.80 10.95
N ALA A 11 14.86 18.57 11.46
CA ALA A 11 16.11 18.04 12.02
C ALA A 11 16.83 17.01 11.12
N GLY A 12 16.86 17.27 9.81
CA GLY A 12 17.48 16.39 8.81
C GLY A 12 16.72 15.09 8.52
N LYS A 13 15.44 15.01 8.93
CA LYS A 13 14.55 13.88 8.64
C LYS A 13 13.34 14.35 7.85
N PHE A 14 12.88 13.49 6.94
CA PHE A 14 11.64 13.68 6.20
C PHE A 14 10.49 13.11 7.01
N LEU A 15 9.50 13.93 7.35
CA LEU A 15 8.38 13.53 8.17
C LEU A 15 7.08 13.69 7.39
N TRP A 16 6.21 12.69 7.45
CA TRP A 16 4.83 12.82 7.02
C TRP A 16 4.09 13.77 7.97
N GLN A 17 3.55 14.88 7.47
CA GLN A 17 2.88 15.88 8.31
C GLN A 17 1.73 15.30 9.15
N ARG A 18 0.96 14.36 8.58
CA ARG A 18 -0.20 13.76 9.27
C ARG A 18 0.17 12.88 10.47
N SER A 19 1.27 12.13 10.36
CA SER A 19 1.60 11.06 11.32
C SER A 19 2.88 11.31 12.10
N ASN A 20 3.65 12.31 11.69
CA ASN A 20 5.00 12.60 12.13
C ASN A 20 5.97 11.41 12.01
N LYS A 21 5.63 10.42 11.17
CA LYS A 21 6.49 9.28 10.89
C LYS A 21 7.50 9.66 9.82
N THR A 22 8.70 9.12 9.96
CA THR A 22 9.75 9.26 8.96
C THR A 22 9.29 8.66 7.63
N LEU A 23 9.39 9.43 6.55
CA LEU A 23 9.36 8.92 5.18
C LEU A 23 10.58 8.00 5.04
N ASP A 24 10.40 6.77 4.54
CA ASP A 24 11.38 5.65 4.51
C ASP A 24 12.86 6.07 4.69
N SER A 25 13.60 5.38 5.57
CA SER A 25 15.05 5.58 5.76
C SER A 25 15.89 5.58 4.49
N ASN A 26 15.38 5.02 3.39
CA ASN A 26 16.05 4.98 2.08
C ASN A 26 15.64 6.12 1.13
N THR A 27 14.86 7.09 1.60
CA THR A 27 14.45 8.25 0.82
C THR A 27 15.67 9.03 0.35
N ARG A 28 15.77 9.27 -0.96
CA ARG A 28 16.88 10.01 -1.58
C ARG A 28 16.38 11.31 -2.21
N LEU A 29 17.04 12.42 -1.89
CA LEU A 29 16.76 13.73 -2.47
C LEU A 29 17.60 13.99 -3.72
N ARG A 30 17.03 14.74 -4.66
CA ARG A 30 17.73 15.30 -5.82
C ARG A 30 18.95 16.14 -5.42
N THR A 31 18.87 16.91 -4.34
CA THR A 31 19.83 17.96 -3.98
C THR A 31 20.99 17.49 -3.09
N THR A 32 21.18 16.18 -2.89
CA THR A 32 22.33 15.70 -2.12
C THR A 32 23.65 16.09 -2.81
N GLY A 33 24.32 17.15 -2.34
CA GLY A 33 25.68 17.51 -2.76
C GLY A 33 25.91 18.90 -3.36
N GLN A 34 24.94 19.81 -3.44
CA GLN A 34 25.18 21.20 -3.88
C GLN A 34 25.27 22.19 -2.69
N PRO A 35 26.32 23.03 -2.62
CA PRO A 35 26.47 24.00 -1.55
C PRO A 35 25.45 25.15 -1.72
N GLY A 36 24.47 25.18 -0.82
CA GLY A 36 23.32 26.10 -0.85
C GLY A 36 21.96 25.40 -0.67
N ASP A 37 21.91 24.09 -0.89
CA ASP A 37 20.69 23.27 -0.93
C ASP A 37 20.37 22.54 0.40
N LEU A 38 20.83 23.07 1.52
CA LEU A 38 20.61 22.41 2.81
C LEU A 38 19.15 22.57 3.23
N ASP A 39 18.40 21.47 3.14
CA ASP A 39 17.60 20.85 4.21
C ASP A 39 17.14 21.84 5.30
N SER A 40 16.54 22.96 4.93
CA SER A 40 16.25 23.99 5.91
C SER A 40 15.10 23.43 6.74
N PRO A 41 15.26 23.34 8.08
CA PRO A 41 14.20 22.83 8.91
C PRO A 41 12.92 23.63 8.63
N GLY A 42 11.88 22.95 8.16
CA GLY A 42 10.64 23.56 7.70
C GLY A 42 10.37 23.47 6.20
N ASP A 43 11.33 23.06 5.35
CA ASP A 43 11.09 22.91 3.91
C ASP A 43 10.05 21.82 3.61
N CYS A 44 9.26 22.04 2.58
CA CYS A 44 8.26 21.10 2.08
C CYS A 44 8.85 20.25 0.96
N LEU A 45 8.32 19.03 0.79
CA LEU A 45 8.79 18.12 -0.26
C LEU A 45 7.85 18.12 -1.46
N SER A 46 8.44 18.20 -2.65
CA SER A 46 7.78 17.90 -3.91
C SER A 46 8.25 16.58 -4.52
N LEU A 47 7.37 15.95 -5.31
CA LEU A 47 7.65 14.79 -6.12
C LEU A 47 7.90 15.21 -7.57
N LEU A 48 9.03 14.78 -8.12
CA LEU A 48 9.35 14.90 -9.54
C LEU A 48 8.62 13.81 -10.31
N VAL A 49 7.85 14.20 -11.33
CA VAL A 49 7.06 13.26 -12.14
C VAL A 49 7.22 13.47 -13.64
N SER A 50 8.04 14.43 -14.08
CA SER A 50 8.32 14.60 -15.50
C SER A 50 9.34 13.56 -15.96
N GLU A 51 9.20 13.10 -17.20
CA GLU A 51 10.13 12.17 -17.84
C GLU A 51 11.56 12.73 -17.82
N ASP A 52 11.74 13.97 -18.27
CA ASP A 52 13.03 14.66 -18.27
C ASP A 52 13.70 14.69 -16.88
N ASP A 53 12.94 15.00 -15.82
CA ASP A 53 13.47 15.04 -14.45
C ASP A 53 13.89 13.64 -13.97
N LEU A 54 13.12 12.60 -14.32
CA LEU A 54 13.39 11.22 -13.92
C LEU A 54 14.57 10.60 -14.69
N GLU A 55 14.74 10.97 -15.96
CA GLU A 55 15.91 10.59 -16.75
C GLU A 55 17.19 11.25 -16.25
N TYR A 56 17.12 12.54 -15.90
CA TYR A 56 18.27 13.30 -15.43
C TYR A 56 18.65 12.97 -13.98
N TYR A 57 17.67 12.68 -13.11
CA TYR A 57 17.87 12.37 -11.69
C TYR A 57 17.33 10.98 -11.31
N PRO A 58 17.90 9.89 -11.84
CA PRO A 58 17.38 8.55 -11.66
C PRO A 58 17.43 8.14 -10.18
N GLY A 59 16.28 7.73 -9.64
CA GLY A 59 16.15 7.26 -8.26
C GLY A 59 16.16 8.37 -7.20
N LEU A 60 16.06 9.65 -7.60
CA LEU A 60 15.98 10.80 -6.71
C LEU A 60 14.66 11.57 -6.92
N PRO A 61 13.50 10.97 -6.60
CA PRO A 61 12.21 11.53 -7.00
C PRO A 61 11.75 12.70 -6.12
N TYR A 62 12.44 13.01 -5.02
CA TYR A 62 12.03 14.03 -4.06
C TYR A 62 12.92 15.27 -4.17
N ASN A 63 12.29 16.45 -4.12
CA ASN A 63 12.97 17.73 -4.13
C ASN A 63 12.43 18.64 -3.01
N PRO A 64 13.30 19.18 -2.14
CA PRO A 64 12.89 20.17 -1.15
C PRO A 64 12.66 21.52 -1.79
N HIS A 65 11.68 22.25 -1.26
CA HIS A 65 11.33 23.61 -1.65
C HIS A 65 10.82 24.39 -0.43
N ASP A 66 10.95 25.71 -0.47
CA ASP A 66 10.24 26.59 0.46
C ASP A 66 8.73 26.30 0.37
N CYS A 67 8.08 26.04 1.51
CA CYS A 67 6.65 25.73 1.57
C CYS A 67 5.75 26.84 0.99
N SER A 68 6.26 28.06 0.83
CA SER A 68 5.55 29.17 0.19
C SER A 68 5.61 29.15 -1.34
N ASP A 69 6.38 28.23 -1.95
CA ASP A 69 6.45 28.07 -3.41
C ASP A 69 5.09 27.64 -3.99
N ASN A 70 4.60 28.44 -4.93
CA ASN A 70 3.31 28.25 -5.57
C ASN A 70 3.39 27.51 -6.92
N GLN A 71 4.57 27.01 -7.29
CA GLN A 71 4.80 26.31 -8.55
C GLN A 71 4.40 24.82 -8.52
N HIS A 72 3.90 24.32 -7.39
CA HIS A 72 3.58 22.90 -7.23
C HIS A 72 2.11 22.68 -6.89
N TYR A 73 1.54 21.64 -7.50
CA TYR A 73 0.16 21.22 -7.23
C TYR A 73 0.15 20.22 -6.07
N PRO A 74 -0.82 20.29 -5.13
CA PRO A 74 -0.93 19.31 -4.06
C PRO A 74 -1.32 17.93 -4.59
N LEU A 75 -0.54 16.91 -4.22
CA LEU A 75 -0.87 15.51 -4.42
C LEU A 75 -1.63 14.99 -3.20
N CYS A 76 -2.91 14.69 -3.38
CA CYS A 76 -3.78 14.21 -2.31
C CYS A 76 -3.93 12.69 -2.37
N GLU A 77 -3.61 12.01 -1.26
CA GLU A 77 -3.98 10.60 -1.08
C GLU A 77 -5.41 10.51 -0.53
N ARG A 78 -6.26 9.70 -1.17
CA ARG A 78 -7.56 9.32 -0.62
C ARG A 78 -7.47 7.89 -0.11
N ILE A 79 -7.48 7.73 1.22
CA ILE A 79 -7.60 6.41 1.84
C ILE A 79 -9.02 5.92 1.62
N LEU A 80 -9.18 4.92 0.73
CA LEU A 80 -10.42 4.16 0.61
C LEU A 80 -10.48 3.17 1.79
N GLN A 81 -11.16 3.57 2.87
CA GLN A 81 -11.33 2.76 4.08
C GLN A 81 -11.97 1.38 3.79
N ASP A 82 -12.68 1.25 2.67
CA ASP A 82 -13.39 0.03 2.29
C ASP A 82 -12.48 -1.09 1.72
N THR A 83 -11.22 -0.78 1.43
CA THR A 83 -10.30 -1.78 0.82
C THR A 83 -9.81 -2.83 1.84
N GLN A 84 -9.83 -2.52 3.15
CA GLN A 84 -9.56 -3.53 4.18
C GLN A 84 -10.70 -4.54 4.34
N GLN A 85 -11.91 -4.22 3.87
CA GLN A 85 -13.02 -5.17 3.83
C GLN A 85 -12.88 -6.10 2.62
N LEU A 86 -12.53 -5.56 1.45
CA LEU A 86 -12.36 -6.31 0.19
C LEU A 86 -11.20 -7.32 0.19
N LEU A 87 -10.14 -7.10 0.98
CA LEU A 87 -9.04 -8.06 1.12
C LEU A 87 -9.34 -9.22 2.08
N LYS A 88 -10.41 -9.13 2.89
CA LYS A 88 -10.86 -10.22 3.77
C LYS A 88 -11.81 -11.21 3.08
N ASP A 89 -12.46 -10.78 2.00
CA ASP A 89 -13.45 -11.60 1.29
C ASP A 89 -12.89 -12.85 0.60
N PRO A 90 -11.67 -12.90 0.04
CA PRO A 90 -11.16 -14.12 -0.59
C PRO A 90 -10.97 -15.27 0.40
N LEU A 91 -10.58 -14.96 1.64
CA LEU A 91 -10.39 -15.95 2.69
C LEU A 91 -11.74 -16.49 3.16
N LEU A 92 -12.73 -15.61 3.34
CA LEU A 92 -14.08 -15.98 3.73
C LEU A 92 -14.76 -16.87 2.69
N VAL A 93 -14.63 -16.51 1.40
CA VAL A 93 -15.14 -17.32 0.28
C VAL A 93 -14.45 -18.69 0.22
N LEU A 94 -13.14 -18.76 0.51
CA LEU A 94 -12.41 -20.02 0.55
C LEU A 94 -12.86 -20.89 1.72
N GLU A 95 -13.04 -20.33 2.92
CA GLU A 95 -13.53 -21.03 4.12
C GLU A 95 -14.96 -21.56 3.92
N GLU A 96 -15.86 -20.77 3.33
CA GLU A 96 -17.22 -21.21 3.00
C GLU A 96 -17.21 -22.32 1.94
N THR A 97 -16.39 -22.17 0.88
CA THR A 97 -16.28 -23.18 -0.18
C THR A 97 -15.73 -24.50 0.35
N ILE A 98 -14.72 -24.46 1.22
CA ILE A 98 -14.17 -25.65 1.88
C ILE A 98 -15.23 -26.31 2.76
N SER A 99 -15.95 -25.52 3.56
CA SER A 99 -17.00 -26.02 4.47
C SER A 99 -18.13 -26.72 3.71
N ILE A 100 -18.58 -26.14 2.59
CA ILE A 100 -19.61 -26.73 1.71
C ILE A 100 -19.13 -28.05 1.11
N ASN A 101 -17.89 -28.12 0.65
CA ASN A 101 -17.32 -29.33 0.05
C ASN A 101 -17.16 -30.46 1.08
N ILE A 102 -16.76 -30.16 2.31
CA ILE A 102 -16.69 -31.14 3.41
C ILE A 102 -18.09 -31.69 3.72
N ALA A 103 -19.09 -30.83 3.91
CA ALA A 103 -20.46 -31.26 4.18
C ALA A 103 -21.04 -32.13 3.06
N LYS A 104 -20.69 -31.85 1.80
CA LYS A 104 -21.09 -32.68 0.64
C LYS A 104 -20.40 -34.04 0.65
N MET A 105 -19.12 -34.10 1.04
CA MET A 105 -18.40 -35.36 1.18
C MET A 105 -18.97 -36.22 2.31
N GLU A 106 -19.27 -35.64 3.47
CA GLU A 106 -19.87 -36.34 4.62
C GLU A 106 -21.22 -36.96 4.26
N ASN A 107 -22.08 -36.19 3.57
CA ASN A 107 -23.36 -36.71 3.09
C ASN A 107 -23.19 -37.88 2.11
N ASN A 108 -22.24 -37.79 1.18
CA ASN A 108 -21.96 -38.87 0.24
C ASN A 108 -21.44 -40.13 0.96
N VAL A 109 -20.62 -39.97 1.99
CA VAL A 109 -20.13 -41.11 2.80
C VAL A 109 -21.28 -41.77 3.55
N HIS A 110 -22.18 -41.00 4.16
CA HIS A 110 -23.37 -41.55 4.82
C HIS A 110 -24.26 -42.32 3.84
N LEU A 111 -24.54 -41.77 2.65
CA LEU A 111 -25.32 -42.46 1.62
C LEU A 111 -24.70 -43.80 1.19
N ILE A 112 -23.37 -43.85 1.07
CA ILE A 112 -22.65 -45.09 0.71
C ILE A 112 -22.76 -46.12 1.83
N LEU A 113 -22.55 -45.70 3.09
CA LEU A 113 -22.66 -46.59 4.25
C LEU A 113 -24.08 -47.16 4.41
N ASP A 114 -25.11 -46.32 4.30
CA ASP A 114 -26.52 -46.75 4.32
C ASP A 114 -26.83 -47.76 3.21
N THR A 115 -26.22 -47.59 2.04
CA THR A 115 -26.40 -48.50 0.89
C THR A 115 -25.73 -49.85 1.14
N ILE A 116 -24.54 -49.85 1.76
CA ILE A 116 -23.83 -51.06 2.14
C ILE A 116 -24.62 -51.83 3.21
N ASP A 117 -25.08 -51.15 4.26
CA ASP A 117 -25.84 -51.78 5.36
C ASP A 117 -27.14 -52.42 4.86
N LYS A 118 -27.86 -51.74 3.95
CA LYS A 118 -29.06 -52.30 3.30
C LYS A 118 -28.74 -53.52 2.45
N SER A 119 -27.59 -53.53 1.77
CA SER A 119 -27.17 -54.64 0.91
C SER A 119 -26.74 -55.86 1.71
N ILE A 120 -26.10 -55.66 2.88
CA ILE A 120 -25.73 -56.72 3.82
C ILE A 120 -26.98 -57.32 4.48
N SER A 121 -27.93 -56.48 4.89
CA SER A 121 -29.17 -56.94 5.56
C SER A 121 -30.15 -57.68 4.64
N ALA A 122 -29.93 -57.64 3.31
CA ALA A 122 -30.74 -58.34 2.31
C ALA A 122 -30.19 -59.71 1.91
N HIS A 123 -29.06 -60.14 2.48
CA HIS A 123 -28.45 -61.47 2.33
C HIS A 123 -28.52 -62.25 3.65
#